data_AF-T0ZU46-F1
#
_entry.id   AF-T0ZU46-F1
#
_cell.length_a   1.000
_cell.length_b   1.000
_cell.length_c   1.000
_cell.angle_alpha   90.00
_cell.angle_beta   90.00
_cell.angle_gamma   90.00
#
_symmetry.space_group_name_H-M   'P 1'
#
loop_
_entity.id
_entity.type
_entity.pdbx_description
1 polymer ?
#
loop_
_entity_poly.entity_id
_entity_poly.type
_entity_poly.pdbx_seq_one_letter_code
_entity_poly.pdbx_strand_id
1 'polypeptide(L)'
;DMDSFFAACEELRHPELKGKPFVVGTSSEAESRGVVQTASYEARKYGIKSGMGLFMAKKAYADLTVLKSDEPYYEGISENIMSILHGFGFPVEQNSVDEAAIDVGNVSYIEAARIAKEVKTRIQDRTHLPCTIGISFGKYFAKMVCDASKPDGFGM
;
A
#
# COMPACT_ATOMS: atom_id res chain seq x y z
N ASP A 1 6.28 2.64 0.30
CA ASP A 1 5.17 1.99 -0.43
C ASP A 1 4.16 1.53 0.62
N MET A 2 2.89 1.94 0.49
CA MET A 2 1.85 1.59 1.47
C MET A 2 1.32 0.18 1.21
N ASP A 3 1.22 -0.64 2.26
CA ASP A 3 0.93 -2.06 2.10
C ASP A 3 -0.54 -2.34 1.78
N SER A 4 -0.79 -2.95 0.63
CA SER A 4 -2.15 -3.22 0.12
C SER A 4 -3.08 -2.00 0.25
N PHE A 5 -2.59 -0.81 -0.13
CA PHE A 5 -3.11 0.50 0.27
C PHE A 5 -4.65 0.61 0.35
N PHE A 6 -5.37 0.34 -0.75
CA PHE A 6 -6.84 0.46 -0.73
C PHE A 6 -7.51 -0.52 0.25
N ALA A 7 -7.01 -1.75 0.37
CA ALA A 7 -7.53 -2.73 1.31
C ALA A 7 -7.23 -2.30 2.76
N ALA A 8 -6.02 -1.81 3.04
CA ALA A 8 -5.68 -1.29 4.37
C ALA A 8 -6.56 -0.08 4.74
N CYS A 9 -6.83 0.81 3.79
CA CYS A 9 -7.77 1.92 3.97
C CYS A 9 -9.20 1.44 4.27
N GLU A 10 -9.67 0.39 3.59
CA GLU A 10 -10.99 -0.20 3.86
C GLU A 10 -11.05 -0.94 5.20
N GLU A 11 -10.00 -1.67 5.60
CA GLU A 11 -9.93 -2.29 6.94
C GLU A 11 -9.96 -1.26 8.06
N LEU A 12 -9.41 -0.06 7.82
CA LEU A 12 -9.46 1.03 8.78
C LEU A 12 -10.88 1.59 8.95
N ARG A 13 -11.68 1.67 7.87
CA ARG A 13 -13.09 2.11 7.93
C ARG A 13 -14.03 1.02 8.43
N HIS A 14 -13.70 -0.23 8.14
CA HIS A 14 -14.52 -1.42 8.39
C HIS A 14 -13.69 -2.47 9.14
N PRO A 15 -13.50 -2.30 10.47
CA PRO A 15 -12.66 -3.19 11.27
C PRO A 15 -13.07 -4.66 11.22
N GLU A 16 -14.33 -4.95 10.88
CA GLU A 16 -14.85 -6.30 10.70
C GLU A 16 -14.29 -7.04 9.48
N LEU A 17 -13.63 -6.35 8.55
CA LEU A 17 -12.93 -6.95 7.41
C LEU A 17 -11.56 -7.51 7.79
N LYS A 18 -10.99 -7.07 8.91
CA LYS A 18 -9.66 -7.49 9.35
C LYS A 18 -9.57 -9.01 9.48
N GLY A 19 -8.58 -9.59 8.81
CA GLY A 19 -8.38 -11.05 8.81
C GLY A 19 -9.38 -11.83 7.96
N LYS A 20 -10.13 -11.16 7.07
CA LYS A 20 -11.03 -11.81 6.10
C LYS A 20 -10.57 -11.60 4.65
N PRO A 21 -10.78 -12.57 3.75
CA PRO A 21 -10.52 -12.37 2.33
C PRO A 21 -11.52 -11.40 1.70
N PHE A 22 -11.02 -10.24 1.27
CA PHE A 22 -11.79 -9.29 0.46
C PHE A 22 -10.92 -8.59 -0.59
N VAL A 23 -11.57 -7.94 -1.55
CA VAL A 23 -10.94 -7.13 -2.59
C VAL A 23 -11.62 -5.77 -2.73
N VAL A 24 -10.85 -4.79 -3.20
CA VAL A 24 -11.36 -3.53 -3.74
C VAL A 24 -11.27 -3.61 -5.26
N GLY A 25 -12.33 -3.26 -5.97
CA GLY A 25 -12.32 -3.28 -7.43
C GLY A 25 -13.44 -2.46 -8.06
N THR A 26 -13.42 -2.43 -9.39
CA THR A 26 -14.45 -1.76 -10.17
C THR A 26 -15.67 -2.67 -10.30
N SER A 27 -16.77 -2.31 -9.63
CA SER A 27 -18.06 -2.95 -9.87
C SER A 27 -18.69 -2.35 -11.13
N SER A 28 -18.44 -2.91 -12.32
CA SER A 28 -19.40 -2.71 -13.41
C SER A 28 -20.69 -3.47 -13.05
N GLU A 29 -21.85 -2.89 -13.32
CA GLU A 29 -23.16 -3.52 -13.07
C GLU A 29 -23.29 -4.91 -13.70
N ALA A 30 -22.52 -5.19 -14.74
CA ALA A 30 -22.22 -6.55 -15.18
C ALA A 30 -21.03 -7.08 -14.36
N GLU A 31 -21.29 -7.91 -13.34
CA GLU A 31 -20.27 -8.57 -12.51
C GLU A 31 -19.16 -9.31 -13.31
N SER A 32 -19.38 -9.55 -14.60
CA SER A 32 -18.49 -10.27 -15.50
C SER A 32 -17.30 -9.48 -16.06
N ARG A 33 -17.22 -8.15 -15.87
CA ARG A 33 -16.14 -7.31 -16.44
C ARG A 33 -15.26 -6.57 -15.43
N GLY A 34 -15.54 -6.68 -14.14
CA GLY A 34 -14.75 -5.98 -13.12
C GLY A 34 -13.36 -6.59 -12.89
N VAL A 35 -12.45 -5.77 -12.37
CA VAL A 35 -11.06 -6.16 -12.06
C VAL A 35 -10.74 -5.83 -10.60
N VAL A 36 -9.95 -6.69 -9.96
CA VAL A 36 -9.37 -6.46 -8.64
C VAL A 36 -8.35 -5.33 -8.76
N GLN A 37 -8.59 -4.18 -8.14
CA GLN A 37 -7.60 -3.11 -8.01
C GLN A 37 -6.61 -3.44 -6.91
N THR A 38 -7.11 -3.88 -5.75
CA THR A 38 -6.28 -4.37 -4.66
C THR A 38 -6.94 -5.54 -3.94
N ALA A 39 -6.13 -6.46 -3.45
CA ALA A 39 -6.55 -7.59 -2.64
C ALA A 39 -5.93 -7.49 -1.24
N SER A 40 -6.74 -7.75 -0.22
CA SER A 40 -6.27 -8.03 1.16
C SER A 40 -5.20 -9.12 1.17
N TYR A 41 -4.33 -9.11 2.18
CA TYR A 41 -3.32 -10.17 2.31
C TYR A 41 -3.95 -11.56 2.47
N GLU A 42 -5.12 -11.64 3.09
CA GLU A 42 -5.94 -12.83 3.24
C GLU A 42 -6.42 -13.34 1.88
N ALA A 43 -6.94 -12.47 1.01
CA ALA A 43 -7.32 -12.86 -0.35
C ALA A 43 -6.11 -13.31 -1.19
N ARG A 44 -4.93 -12.69 -1.00
CA ARG A 44 -3.69 -13.09 -1.70
C ARG A 44 -3.26 -14.52 -1.40
N LYS A 45 -3.59 -15.07 -0.21
CA LYS A 45 -3.33 -16.48 0.12
C LYS A 45 -4.07 -17.46 -0.78
N TYR A 46 -5.17 -17.04 -1.40
CA TYR A 46 -5.95 -17.81 -2.39
C TYR A 46 -5.51 -17.53 -3.84
N GLY A 47 -4.38 -16.84 -4.04
CA GLY A 47 -3.88 -16.47 -5.37
C GLY A 47 -4.58 -15.27 -6.00
N ILE A 48 -5.50 -14.61 -5.28
CA ILE A 48 -6.18 -13.40 -5.74
C ILE A 48 -5.20 -12.24 -5.71
N LYS A 49 -5.08 -11.50 -6.82
CA LYS A 49 -4.10 -10.42 -6.97
C LYS A 49 -4.66 -9.25 -7.78
N SER A 50 -4.06 -8.08 -7.64
CA SER A 50 -4.35 -6.92 -8.47
C SER A 50 -4.25 -7.27 -9.96
N GLY A 51 -5.16 -6.72 -10.76
CA GLY A 51 -5.31 -7.04 -12.19
C GLY A 51 -6.06 -8.33 -12.49
N MET A 52 -6.38 -9.17 -11.49
CA MET A 52 -7.22 -10.35 -11.70
C MET A 52 -8.67 -9.93 -11.99
N GLY A 53 -9.33 -10.58 -12.96
CA GLY A 53 -10.77 -10.38 -13.18
C GLY A 53 -11.59 -10.86 -11.98
N LEU A 54 -12.61 -10.09 -11.56
CA LEU A 54 -13.42 -10.40 -10.38
C LEU A 54 -14.10 -11.78 -10.47
N PHE A 55 -14.47 -12.22 -11.67
CA PHE A 55 -14.98 -13.58 -11.90
C PHE A 55 -13.97 -14.67 -11.49
N MET A 56 -12.70 -14.48 -11.81
CA MET A 56 -11.64 -15.42 -11.41
C MET A 56 -11.38 -15.35 -9.91
N ALA A 57 -11.45 -14.16 -9.31
CA ALA A 57 -11.31 -13.99 -7.87
C ALA A 57 -12.45 -14.68 -7.10
N LYS A 58 -13.72 -14.50 -7.51
CA LYS A 58 -14.89 -15.21 -6.96
C LYS A 58 -14.81 -16.72 -7.15
N LYS A 59 -14.17 -17.20 -8.23
CA LYS A 59 -13.89 -18.64 -8.40
C LYS A 59 -12.82 -19.16 -7.45
N ALA A 60 -11.80 -18.35 -7.13
CA ALA A 60 -10.75 -18.72 -6.19
C ALA A 60 -11.25 -18.75 -4.73
N TYR A 61 -12.22 -17.89 -4.40
CA TYR A 61 -12.86 -17.87 -3.08
C TYR A 61 -14.33 -17.48 -3.24
N ALA A 62 -15.24 -18.44 -3.00
CA ALA A 62 -16.66 -18.27 -3.30
C ALA A 62 -17.33 -17.16 -2.47
N ASP A 63 -16.94 -17.03 -1.19
CA ASP A 63 -17.49 -16.05 -0.26
C ASP A 63 -16.74 -14.69 -0.30
N LEU A 64 -16.11 -14.38 -1.43
CA LEU A 64 -15.26 -13.18 -1.56
C LEU A 64 -16.09 -11.91 -1.46
N THR A 65 -15.77 -11.10 -0.45
CA THR A 65 -16.32 -9.75 -0.35
C THR A 65 -15.63 -8.84 -1.37
N VAL A 66 -16.44 -8.15 -2.17
CA VAL A 66 -15.97 -7.19 -3.17
C VAL A 66 -16.48 -5.81 -2.79
N LEU A 67 -15.55 -4.91 -2.50
CA LEU A 67 -15.83 -3.51 -2.23
C LEU A 67 -15.64 -2.68 -3.50
N LYS A 68 -16.50 -1.67 -3.66
CA LYS A 68 -16.34 -0.67 -4.71
C LYS A 68 -15.22 0.30 -4.32
N SER A 69 -14.39 0.67 -5.28
CA SER A 69 -13.38 1.72 -5.07
C SER A 69 -13.99 3.06 -4.65
N ASP A 70 -13.33 3.72 -3.70
CA ASP A 70 -13.64 5.07 -3.22
C ASP A 70 -12.39 5.95 -3.42
N GLU A 71 -12.09 6.25 -4.69
CA GLU A 71 -10.87 6.98 -5.08
C GLU A 71 -10.69 8.30 -4.32
N PRO A 72 -11.72 9.16 -4.14
CA PRO A 72 -11.56 10.40 -3.38
C PRO A 72 -11.12 10.19 -1.93
N TYR A 73 -11.59 9.12 -1.28
CA TYR A 73 -11.15 8.77 0.07
C TYR A 73 -9.68 8.36 0.08
N TYR A 74 -9.25 7.53 -0.87
CA TYR A 74 -7.85 7.07 -0.96
C TYR A 74 -6.89 8.22 -1.31
N GLU A 75 -7.30 9.13 -2.20
CA GLU A 75 -6.55 10.33 -2.56
C GLU A 75 -6.32 11.23 -1.34
N GLY A 76 -7.35 11.48 -0.52
CA GLY A 76 -7.20 12.28 0.70
C GLY A 76 -6.22 11.67 1.72
N ILE A 77 -6.19 10.34 1.83
CA ILE A 77 -5.20 9.66 2.68
C ILE A 77 -3.79 9.77 2.08
N SER A 78 -3.65 9.60 0.76
CA SER A 78 -2.38 9.79 0.04
C SER A 78 -1.82 11.20 0.27
N GLU A 79 -2.65 12.24 0.13
CA GLU A 79 -2.24 13.63 0.38
C GLU A 79 -1.72 13.85 1.80
N ASN A 80 -2.37 13.24 2.81
CA ASN A 80 -1.89 13.29 4.19
C ASN A 80 -0.52 12.60 4.35
N ILE A 81 -0.32 11.45 3.71
CA ILE A 81 0.99 10.75 3.69
C ILE A 81 2.05 11.62 3.03
N MET A 82 1.78 12.20 1.85
CA MET A 82 2.73 13.07 1.16
C MET A 82 3.06 14.31 2.00
N SER A 83 2.07 14.90 2.68
CA SER A 83 2.29 16.00 3.62
C SER A 83 3.23 15.61 4.76
N ILE A 84 3.08 14.40 5.33
CA ILE A 84 4.01 13.86 6.32
C ILE A 84 5.42 13.76 5.74
N LEU A 85 5.57 13.18 4.54
CA LEU A 85 6.88 13.01 3.89
C LEU A 85 7.58 14.35 3.63
N HIS A 86 6.86 15.32 3.07
CA HIS A 86 7.38 16.67 2.84
C HIS A 86 7.80 17.38 4.14
N GLY A 87 7.14 17.06 5.26
CA GLY A 87 7.48 17.59 6.58
C GLY A 87 8.89 17.22 7.09
N PHE A 88 9.53 16.19 6.52
CA PHE A 88 10.91 15.83 6.87
C PHE A 88 11.97 16.73 6.19
N GLY A 89 11.58 17.58 5.24
CA GLY A 89 12.49 18.54 4.60
C GLY A 89 13.44 17.94 3.55
N PHE A 90 13.18 16.71 3.11
CA PHE A 90 13.91 16.07 2.02
C PHE A 90 13.17 16.22 0.68
N PRO A 91 13.87 16.16 -0.46
CA PRO A 91 13.23 15.97 -1.76
C PRO A 91 12.38 14.69 -1.77
N VAL A 92 11.13 14.82 -2.22
CA VAL A 92 10.18 13.72 -2.35
C VAL A 92 9.68 13.66 -3.79
N GLU A 93 9.72 12.47 -4.39
CA GLU A 93 9.14 12.16 -5.70
C GLU A 93 7.97 11.19 -5.48
N GLN A 94 6.74 11.62 -5.76
CA GLN A 94 5.57 10.75 -5.70
C GLN A 94 5.44 9.95 -7.01
N ASN A 95 5.51 8.62 -6.92
CA ASN A 95 5.41 7.71 -8.07
C ASN A 95 3.96 7.28 -8.34
N SER A 96 3.15 7.16 -7.29
CA SER A 96 1.73 6.78 -7.34
C SER A 96 0.98 7.28 -6.10
N VAL A 97 -0.30 6.93 -5.97
CA VAL A 97 -1.14 7.24 -4.80
C VAL A 97 -0.60 6.63 -3.48
N ASP A 98 0.20 5.57 -3.56
CA ASP A 98 0.71 4.81 -2.40
C ASP A 98 2.25 4.70 -2.36
N GLU A 99 2.94 5.30 -3.32
CA GLU A 99 4.39 5.17 -3.49
C GLU A 99 5.07 6.54 -3.67
N ALA A 100 6.15 6.73 -2.90
CA ALA A 100 7.05 7.85 -3.05
C ALA A 100 8.49 7.43 -2.77
N ALA A 101 9.44 8.12 -3.41
CA ALA A 101 10.86 8.06 -3.12
C ALA A 101 11.31 9.32 -2.37
N ILE A 102 12.21 9.16 -1.41
CA ILE A 102 12.77 10.24 -0.60
C ILE A 102 14.29 10.23 -0.78
N ASP A 103 14.86 11.36 -1.20
CA ASP A 103 16.31 11.53 -1.30
C ASP A 103 16.87 12.12 0.01
N VAL A 104 17.51 11.28 0.82
CA VAL A 104 18.14 11.70 2.08
C VAL A 104 19.58 12.20 1.88
N GLY A 105 20.06 12.27 0.63
CA GLY A 105 21.40 12.71 0.27
C GLY A 105 22.49 11.70 0.62
N ASN A 106 23.73 12.19 0.70
CA ASN A 106 24.90 11.35 0.98
C ASN A 106 25.08 11.12 2.49
N VAL A 107 24.21 10.28 3.07
CA VAL A 107 24.27 9.86 4.47
C VAL A 107 24.71 8.41 4.58
N SER A 108 25.19 8.01 5.77
CA SER A 108 25.45 6.60 6.03
C SER A 108 24.15 5.79 6.01
N TYR A 109 24.25 4.50 5.69
CA TYR A 109 23.14 3.55 5.76
C TYR A 109 22.46 3.52 7.15
N ILE A 110 23.22 3.71 8.22
CA ILE A 110 22.69 3.78 9.60
C ILE A 110 21.79 5.01 9.75
N GLU A 111 22.22 6.16 9.22
CA GLU A 111 21.45 7.40 9.31
C GLU A 111 20.21 7.38 8.40
N ALA A 112 20.35 6.87 7.17
CA ALA A 112 19.21 6.61 6.29
C ALA A 112 18.18 5.69 6.98
N ALA A 113 18.65 4.65 7.67
CA ALA A 113 17.77 3.74 8.39
C ALA A 113 17.07 4.40 9.58
N ARG A 114 17.73 5.33 10.28
CA ARG A 114 17.14 6.12 11.36
C ARG A 114 16.01 7.01 10.82
N ILE A 115 16.26 7.74 9.74
CA ILE A 115 15.27 8.60 9.07
C ILE A 115 14.07 7.76 8.60
N ALA A 116 14.33 6.64 7.91
CA ALA A 116 13.28 5.76 7.41
C ALA A 116 12.40 5.19 8.53
N LYS A 117 12.98 4.81 9.67
CA LYS A 117 12.20 4.35 10.84
C LYS A 117 11.30 5.45 11.39
N GLU A 118 11.80 6.68 11.44
CA GLU A 118 11.02 7.83 11.87
C GLU A 118 9.86 8.13 10.90
N VAL A 119 10.10 8.05 9.59
CA VAL A 119 9.06 8.16 8.54
C VAL A 119 7.99 7.10 8.74
N LYS A 120 8.37 5.82 8.83
CA LYS A 120 7.44 4.70 9.04
C LYS A 120 6.60 4.88 10.30
N THR A 121 7.24 5.27 11.41
CA THR A 121 6.56 5.55 12.69
C THR A 121 5.57 6.69 12.54
N ARG A 122 5.97 7.80 11.92
CA ARG A 122 5.11 8.99 11.75
C ARG A 122 3.90 8.69 10.88
N ILE A 123 4.06 7.91 9.81
CA ILE A 123 2.94 7.44 8.98
C ILE A 123 2.01 6.58 9.82
N GLN A 124 2.53 5.56 10.50
CA GLN A 124 1.73 4.66 11.33
C GLN A 124 0.95 5.40 12.43
N ASP A 125 1.57 6.37 13.10
CA ASP A 125 0.93 7.14 14.18
C ASP A 125 -0.20 8.04 13.66
N ARG A 126 -0.10 8.53 12.41
CA ARG A 126 -1.01 9.53 11.85
C ARG A 126 -2.10 8.96 10.98
N THR A 127 -1.84 7.84 10.33
CA THR A 127 -2.78 7.20 9.39
C THR A 127 -3.24 5.83 9.88
N HIS A 128 -2.53 5.22 10.82
CA HIS A 128 -2.72 3.83 11.25
C HIS A 128 -2.55 2.78 10.14
N LEU A 129 -1.95 3.18 9.01
CA LEU A 129 -1.73 2.32 7.86
C LEU A 129 -0.30 1.78 7.81
N PRO A 130 -0.14 0.47 7.54
CA PRO A 130 1.18 -0.13 7.38
C PRO A 130 1.85 0.35 6.10
N CYS A 131 3.17 0.47 6.15
CA CYS A 131 3.98 0.74 4.96
C CYS A 131 5.28 -0.05 4.99
N THR A 132 5.80 -0.36 3.82
CA THR A 132 7.11 -0.97 3.66
C THR A 132 8.09 0.07 3.10
N ILE A 133 9.30 0.11 3.66
CA ILE A 133 10.38 1.00 3.22
C ILE A 133 11.59 0.18 2.80
N GLY A 134 12.11 0.45 1.60
CA GLY A 134 13.39 -0.04 1.12
C GLY A 134 14.39 1.10 0.99
N ILE A 135 15.63 0.87 1.42
CA ILE A 135 16.71 1.84 1.39
C ILE A 135 17.78 1.32 0.43
N SER A 136 18.29 2.18 -0.45
CA SER A 136 19.43 1.84 -1.31
C SER A 136 20.06 3.10 -1.90
N PHE A 137 21.13 2.93 -2.67
CA PHE A 137 21.87 4.01 -3.34
C PHE A 137 21.13 4.63 -4.55
N GLY A 138 19.93 4.15 -4.88
CA GLY A 138 19.11 4.72 -5.95
C GLY A 138 17.68 4.18 -5.94
N LYS A 139 16.74 4.94 -6.51
CA LYS A 139 15.30 4.67 -6.40
C LYS A 139 14.87 3.29 -6.90
N TYR A 140 15.48 2.80 -7.99
CA TYR A 140 15.15 1.47 -8.53
C TYR A 140 15.56 0.34 -7.59
N PHE A 141 16.77 0.41 -7.01
CA PHE A 141 17.23 -0.59 -6.04
C PHE A 141 16.45 -0.49 -4.73
N ALA A 142 16.16 0.74 -4.28
CA ALA A 142 15.30 0.97 -3.12
C ALA A 142 13.91 0.32 -3.30
N LYS A 143 13.32 0.44 -4.51
CA LYS A 143 12.05 -0.22 -4.85
C LYS A 143 12.15 -1.75 -4.80
N MET A 144 13.22 -2.34 -5.32
CA MET A 144 13.44 -3.80 -5.25
C MET A 144 13.57 -4.29 -3.80
N VAL A 145 14.33 -3.56 -2.97
CA VAL A 145 14.48 -3.85 -1.54
C VAL A 145 13.13 -3.73 -0.83
N CYS A 146 12.35 -2.69 -1.16
CA CYS A 146 11.01 -2.48 -0.64
C CYS A 146 10.09 -3.66 -0.97
N ASP A 147 10.04 -4.11 -2.22
CA ASP A 147 9.20 -5.23 -2.65
C ASP A 147 9.58 -6.55 -1.96
N ALA A 148 10.88 -6.80 -1.80
CA ALA A 148 11.38 -7.98 -1.08
C ALA A 148 11.10 -7.97 0.43
N SER A 149 10.81 -6.79 0.99
CA SER A 149 10.58 -6.61 2.43
C SER A 149 9.10 -6.62 2.81
N LYS A 150 8.18 -6.62 1.85
CA LYS A 150 6.74 -6.60 2.15
C LYS A 150 6.30 -7.88 2.90
N PRO A 151 5.31 -7.80 3.81
CA PRO A 151 4.55 -6.60 4.23
C PRO A 151 5.05 -5.97 5.53
N ASP A 152 4.61 -4.73 5.79
CA ASP A 152 4.94 -3.90 6.96
C ASP A 152 6.45 -3.83 7.26
N GLY A 153 7.24 -3.93 6.20
CA GLY A 153 8.65 -4.25 6.29
C GLY A 153 9.60 -3.07 6.32
N PHE A 154 10.87 -3.42 6.49
CA PHE A 154 11.98 -2.49 6.48
C PHE A 154 13.22 -3.20 5.95
N GLY A 155 13.71 -2.77 4.79
CA GLY A 155 14.86 -3.37 4.12
C GLY A 155 15.92 -2.34 3.72
N MET A 156 17.16 -2.79 3.61
CA MET A 156 18.33 -2.00 3.23
C MET A 156 19.32 -2.86 2.46
#